data_AF-A0A0Q2R5I0-F1
#
_entry.id   AF-A0A0Q2R5I0-F1
#
_cell.length_a   1.000
_cell.length_b   1.000
_cell.length_c   1.000
_cell.angle_alpha   90.00
_cell.angle_beta   90.00
_cell.angle_gamma   90.00
#
_symmetry.space_group_name_H-M   'P 1'
#
loop_
_entity.id
_entity.type
_entity.pdbx_description
1 polymer ?
#
loop_
_entity_poly.entity_id
_entity_poly.type
_entity_poly.pdbx_seq_one_letter_code
_entity_poly.pdbx_strand_id
1 'polypeptide(L)'
;MLQSLMESGLHPVQMKDKLAEFMHKIQQLSELLHMDLSTHTLDHIALRINDLELAKAAHVAWLDEAEEISCAQINGRPIIVMAFHQPLVAEPWRIECLELPYPAPGKTYPQQSWEHVEFVIPSQAQTADDFLHELLQRFPAFAQQWPKLAELGVKTKLSSPKGEGERLNNPTVAFKWQGVCIKLHPHTLKTIVASER
;
A
#
# COMPACT_ATOMS: atom_id res chain seq x y z
N MET A 1 10.99 24.41 -3.07
CA MET A 1 10.29 23.10 -3.16
C MET A 1 11.15 21.95 -2.64
N LEU A 2 12.39 21.77 -3.13
CA LEU A 2 13.28 20.74 -2.55
C LEU A 2 13.58 20.95 -1.06
N GLN A 3 13.88 22.19 -0.67
CA GLN A 3 14.14 22.55 0.73
C GLN A 3 12.93 22.24 1.65
N SER A 4 11.72 22.63 1.25
CA SER A 4 10.49 22.33 2.02
C SER A 4 10.19 20.83 2.08
N LEU A 5 10.56 20.06 1.06
CA LEU A 5 10.43 18.60 1.05
C LEU A 5 11.42 17.93 2.02
N MET A 6 12.65 18.44 2.08
CA MET A 6 13.67 18.00 3.04
C MET A 6 13.30 18.36 4.49
N GLU A 7 12.81 19.59 4.72
CA GLU A 7 12.38 20.07 6.03
C GLU A 7 11.17 19.29 6.57
N SER A 8 10.27 18.84 5.68
CA SER A 8 9.14 17.99 6.05
C SER A 8 9.51 16.51 6.23
N GLY A 9 10.74 16.12 5.91
CA GLY A 9 11.19 14.74 6.04
C GLY A 9 10.60 13.80 4.98
N LEU A 10 10.12 14.34 3.85
CA LEU A 10 9.38 13.62 2.81
C LEU A 10 10.22 13.38 1.54
N HIS A 11 11.48 13.81 1.54
CA HIS A 11 12.39 13.55 0.43
C HIS A 11 12.70 12.04 0.31
N PRO A 12 12.86 11.48 -0.91
CA PRO A 12 13.14 10.06 -1.12
C PRO A 12 14.23 9.48 -0.22
N VAL A 13 15.36 10.18 -0.03
CA VAL A 13 16.43 9.78 0.90
C VAL A 13 15.91 9.56 2.32
N GLN A 14 15.20 10.54 2.89
CA GLN A 14 14.66 10.46 4.26
C GLN A 14 13.53 9.42 4.37
N MET A 15 12.77 9.22 3.29
CA MET A 15 11.75 8.19 3.25
C MET A 15 12.38 6.78 3.25
N LYS A 16 13.47 6.57 2.51
CA LYS A 16 14.25 5.34 2.56
C LYS A 16 14.83 5.09 3.96
N ASP A 17 15.32 6.10 4.65
CA ASP A 17 15.82 5.97 6.04
C ASP A 17 14.74 5.52 7.03
N LYS A 18 13.48 5.90 6.79
CA LYS A 18 12.31 5.50 7.61
C LYS A 18 11.78 4.10 7.29
N LEU A 19 12.28 3.45 6.24
CA LEU A 19 11.72 2.19 5.74
C LEU A 19 11.83 1.07 6.79
N ALA A 20 12.98 0.93 7.44
CA ALA A 20 13.21 -0.16 8.40
C ALA A 20 12.25 -0.11 9.59
N GLU A 21 12.05 1.08 10.19
CA GLU A 21 11.10 1.26 11.30
C GLU A 21 9.66 0.98 10.87
N PHE A 22 9.28 1.46 9.68
CA PHE A 22 7.95 1.21 9.14
C PHE A 22 7.71 -0.29 8.91
N MET A 23 8.68 -0.99 8.30
CA MET A 23 8.57 -2.44 8.03
C MET A 23 8.57 -3.28 9.31
N HIS A 24 9.23 -2.83 10.38
CA HIS A 24 9.09 -3.47 11.69
C HIS A 24 7.64 -3.42 12.22
N LYS A 25 6.95 -2.27 12.07
CA LYS A 25 5.53 -2.14 12.44
C LYS A 25 4.62 -3.00 11.56
N ILE A 26 4.94 -3.13 10.27
CA ILE A 26 4.26 -4.05 9.36
C ILE A 26 4.44 -5.49 9.82
N GLN A 27 5.65 -5.91 10.21
CA GLN A 27 5.90 -7.25 10.72
C GLN A 27 5.09 -7.52 12.01
N GLN A 28 5.08 -6.58 12.95
CA GLN A 28 4.25 -6.70 14.17
C GLN A 28 2.77 -6.89 13.85
N LEU A 29 2.25 -6.17 12.85
CA LEU A 29 0.88 -6.36 12.40
C LEU A 29 0.67 -7.74 11.75
N SER A 30 1.60 -8.21 10.92
CA SER A 30 1.53 -9.55 10.32
C SER A 30 1.50 -10.66 11.40
N GLU A 31 2.32 -10.53 12.44
CA GLU A 31 2.35 -11.42 13.60
C GLU A 31 1.03 -11.39 14.38
N LEU A 32 0.48 -10.19 14.63
CA LEU A 32 -0.83 -10.02 15.29
C LEU A 32 -1.98 -10.65 14.49
N LEU A 33 -1.89 -10.61 13.16
CA LEU A 33 -2.85 -11.24 12.24
C LEU A 33 -2.66 -12.77 12.17
N HIS A 34 -1.56 -13.32 12.69
CA HIS A 34 -1.17 -14.71 12.49
C HIS A 34 -1.08 -15.09 11.00
N MET A 35 -0.55 -14.19 10.18
CA MET A 35 -0.25 -14.44 8.77
C MET A 35 1.27 -14.40 8.56
N ASP A 36 1.82 -15.48 8.01
CA ASP A 36 3.18 -15.48 7.49
C ASP A 36 3.18 -14.97 6.04
N LEU A 37 3.68 -13.75 5.86
CA LEU A 37 3.78 -13.08 4.56
C LEU A 37 5.20 -13.08 4.00
N SER A 38 6.15 -13.78 4.65
CA SER A 38 7.57 -13.77 4.27
C SER A 38 7.83 -14.33 2.86
N THR A 39 7.00 -15.28 2.41
CA THR A 39 7.08 -15.89 1.07
C THR A 39 6.19 -15.20 0.04
N HIS A 40 5.42 -14.20 0.44
CA HIS A 40 4.49 -13.49 -0.44
C HIS A 40 5.15 -12.24 -1.01
N THR A 41 4.76 -11.88 -2.23
CA THR A 41 5.24 -10.66 -2.87
C THR A 41 4.67 -9.45 -2.15
N LEU A 42 5.54 -8.62 -1.58
CA LEU A 42 5.20 -7.26 -1.18
C LEU A 42 5.20 -6.40 -2.45
N ASP A 43 4.01 -6.15 -2.98
CA ASP A 43 3.80 -5.55 -4.30
C ASP A 43 4.28 -4.11 -4.35
N HIS A 44 3.74 -3.29 -3.45
CA HIS A 44 3.99 -1.87 -3.41
C HIS A 44 3.87 -1.30 -2.00
N ILE A 45 4.51 -0.14 -1.81
CA ILE A 45 4.44 0.69 -0.61
C ILE A 45 3.75 2.01 -0.94
N ALA A 46 3.02 2.58 0.02
CA ALA A 46 2.22 3.77 -0.22
C ALA A 46 2.59 4.98 0.65
N LEU A 47 2.76 6.08 -0.08
CA LEU A 47 2.87 7.49 0.31
C LEU A 47 1.59 8.08 0.93
N ARG A 48 1.61 8.75 2.08
CA ARG A 48 0.60 9.77 2.41
C ARG A 48 1.25 11.12 2.66
N ILE A 49 0.80 12.12 1.88
CA ILE A 49 1.15 13.54 2.04
C ILE A 49 -0.17 14.30 2.04
N ASN A 50 -0.31 15.27 2.95
CA ASN A 50 -1.52 16.07 3.15
C ASN A 50 -1.46 17.39 2.37
N ASP A 51 -0.27 17.94 2.14
CA ASP A 51 -0.08 19.17 1.37
C ASP A 51 0.13 18.87 -0.13
N LEU A 52 -0.59 19.60 -0.98
CA LEU A 52 -0.59 19.36 -2.43
C LEU A 52 0.76 19.70 -3.06
N GLU A 53 1.39 20.79 -2.64
CA GLU A 53 2.66 21.23 -3.21
C GLU A 53 3.80 20.32 -2.75
N LEU A 54 3.77 19.83 -1.51
CA LEU A 54 4.68 18.76 -1.06
C LEU A 54 4.44 17.46 -1.82
N ALA A 55 3.19 17.07 -2.10
CA ALA A 55 2.91 15.86 -2.87
C ALA A 55 3.47 15.96 -4.30
N LYS A 56 3.29 17.10 -4.97
CA LYS A 56 3.90 17.38 -6.29
C LYS A 56 5.42 17.36 -6.22
N ALA A 57 6.02 17.99 -5.21
CA ALA A 57 7.46 18.01 -5.04
C ALA A 57 8.03 16.61 -4.77
N ALA A 58 7.34 15.81 -3.95
CA ALA A 58 7.71 14.42 -3.68
C ALA A 58 7.61 13.57 -4.95
N HIS A 59 6.53 13.73 -5.72
CA HIS A 59 6.38 13.06 -7.01
C HIS A 59 7.58 13.36 -7.92
N VAL A 60 7.90 14.64 -8.17
CA VAL A 60 9.05 15.01 -9.01
C VAL A 60 10.37 14.43 -8.46
N ALA A 61 10.59 14.47 -7.15
CA ALA A 61 11.81 13.94 -6.55
C ALA A 61 11.94 12.41 -6.70
N TRP A 62 10.83 11.66 -6.64
CA TRP A 62 10.85 10.21 -6.83
C TRP A 62 11.15 9.81 -8.28
N LEU A 63 10.89 10.66 -9.27
CA LEU A 63 11.20 10.38 -10.68
C LEU A 63 12.72 10.29 -10.97
N ASP A 64 13.58 10.77 -10.07
CA ASP A 64 15.03 10.57 -10.20
C ASP A 64 15.43 9.09 -10.01
N GLU A 65 14.61 8.32 -9.29
CA GLU A 65 14.89 6.92 -8.93
C GLU A 65 13.78 5.94 -9.37
N ALA A 66 12.77 6.42 -10.09
CA ALA A 66 11.61 5.66 -10.53
C ALA A 66 11.00 6.22 -11.83
N GLU A 67 10.19 5.43 -12.50
CA GLU A 67 9.39 5.85 -13.65
C GLU A 67 7.90 5.87 -13.30
N GLU A 68 7.16 6.92 -13.71
CA GLU A 68 5.70 6.93 -13.60
C GLU A 68 5.12 5.91 -14.59
N ILE A 69 4.39 4.90 -14.07
CA ILE A 69 3.74 3.87 -14.90
C ILE A 69 2.23 4.06 -15.00
N SER A 70 1.62 4.82 -14.08
CA SER A 70 0.20 5.18 -14.10
C SER A 70 -0.07 6.49 -13.34
N CYS A 71 -1.07 7.23 -13.81
CA CYS A 71 -1.66 8.40 -13.16
C CYS A 71 -3.19 8.31 -13.30
N ALA A 72 -3.81 7.54 -12.41
CA ALA A 72 -5.24 7.29 -12.43
C ALA A 72 -6.02 8.37 -11.67
N GLN A 73 -7.13 8.85 -12.24
CA GLN A 73 -8.06 9.74 -11.53
C GLN A 73 -9.01 8.91 -10.67
N ILE A 74 -8.88 9.00 -9.34
CA ILE A 74 -9.70 8.23 -8.39
C ILE A 74 -10.30 9.19 -7.38
N ASN A 75 -11.63 9.31 -7.38
CA ASN A 75 -12.38 10.26 -6.54
C ASN A 75 -11.92 11.72 -6.72
N GLY A 76 -11.70 12.14 -7.98
CA GLY A 76 -11.39 13.53 -8.34
C GLY A 76 -9.96 13.98 -8.02
N ARG A 77 -9.03 13.05 -7.80
CA ARG A 77 -7.61 13.34 -7.58
C ARG A 77 -6.73 12.29 -8.27
N PRO A 78 -5.50 12.67 -8.67
CA PRO A 78 -4.56 11.71 -9.20
C PRO A 78 -4.03 10.78 -8.12
N ILE A 79 -3.91 9.50 -8.47
CA ILE A 79 -3.10 8.51 -7.78
C ILE A 79 -1.97 8.14 -8.71
N ILE A 80 -0.75 8.52 -8.31
CA ILE A 80 0.46 8.26 -9.07
C ILE A 80 0.99 6.89 -8.67
N VAL A 81 1.36 6.07 -9.65
CA VAL A 81 2.09 4.83 -9.44
C VAL A 81 3.42 4.94 -10.15
N MET A 82 4.50 4.72 -9.41
CA MET A 82 5.87 4.73 -9.93
C MET A 82 6.52 3.37 -9.73
N ALA A 83 7.22 2.86 -10.74
CA ALA A 83 8.07 1.69 -10.64
C ALA A 83 9.50 2.12 -10.36
N PHE A 84 10.12 1.60 -9.30
CA PHE A 84 11.49 1.95 -8.97
C PHE A 84 12.48 1.39 -10.00
N HIS A 85 13.50 2.17 -10.37
CA HIS A 85 14.63 1.67 -11.16
C HIS A 85 15.41 0.57 -10.41
N GLN A 86 15.48 0.71 -9.08
CA GLN A 86 16.02 -0.29 -8.16
C GLN A 86 15.01 -0.50 -7.02
N PRO A 87 14.50 -1.73 -6.79
CA PRO A 87 13.52 -1.98 -5.75
C PRO A 87 14.00 -1.54 -4.37
N LEU A 88 13.10 -1.03 -3.53
CA LEU A 88 13.40 -0.83 -2.12
C LEU A 88 13.55 -2.20 -1.45
N VAL A 89 14.61 -2.38 -0.66
CA VAL A 89 14.90 -3.65 0.01
C VAL A 89 14.51 -3.54 1.48
N ALA A 90 13.60 -4.43 1.89
CA ALA A 90 13.25 -4.67 3.28
C ALA A 90 13.18 -6.19 3.46
N GLU A 91 14.33 -6.81 3.74
CA GLU A 91 14.47 -8.27 3.70
C GLU A 91 13.37 -8.99 4.50
N PRO A 92 12.76 -10.05 3.95
CA PRO A 92 13.10 -10.72 2.68
C PRO A 92 12.52 -10.07 1.42
N TRP A 93 11.79 -8.96 1.56
CA TRP A 93 11.02 -8.35 0.47
C TRP A 93 11.82 -7.37 -0.38
N ARG A 94 11.43 -7.31 -1.66
CA ARG A 94 11.86 -6.30 -2.63
C ARG A 94 10.62 -5.61 -3.16
N ILE A 95 10.47 -4.33 -2.83
CA ILE A 95 9.28 -3.53 -3.14
C ILE A 95 9.53 -2.83 -4.47
N GLU A 96 8.74 -3.15 -5.49
CA GLU A 96 8.99 -2.67 -6.85
C GLU A 96 8.29 -1.36 -7.19
N CYS A 97 7.23 -1.02 -6.46
CA CYS A 97 6.38 0.12 -6.79
C CYS A 97 6.10 1.03 -5.58
N LEU A 98 5.94 2.31 -5.88
CA LEU A 98 5.44 3.34 -4.99
C LEU A 98 4.05 3.79 -5.45
N GLU A 99 3.06 3.74 -4.56
CA GLU A 99 1.80 4.45 -4.72
C GLU A 99 1.90 5.82 -4.03
N LEU A 100 1.67 6.91 -4.76
CA LEU A 100 1.57 8.27 -4.22
C LEU A 100 0.21 8.89 -4.60
N PRO A 101 -0.82 8.66 -3.77
CA PRO A 101 -2.09 9.36 -3.92
C PRO A 101 -1.95 10.81 -3.50
N TYR A 102 -2.33 11.74 -4.37
CA TYR A 102 -2.38 13.16 -3.99
C TYR A 102 -3.39 13.40 -2.87
N PRO A 103 -3.30 14.49 -2.10
CA PRO A 103 -4.22 14.77 -1.01
C PRO A 103 -5.68 14.79 -1.49
N ALA A 104 -6.59 14.23 -0.69
CA ALA A 104 -8.03 14.32 -0.98
C ALA A 104 -8.61 15.54 -0.24
N PRO A 105 -9.48 16.34 -0.88
CA PRO A 105 -10.18 17.42 -0.21
C PRO A 105 -10.90 16.93 1.05
N GLY A 106 -10.70 17.62 2.17
CA GLY A 106 -11.35 17.29 3.46
C GLY A 106 -10.82 16.04 4.16
N LYS A 107 -9.79 15.36 3.63
CA LYS A 107 -9.17 14.20 4.27
C LYS A 107 -7.72 14.48 4.65
N THR A 108 -7.46 14.42 5.94
CA THR A 108 -6.11 14.57 6.51
C THR A 108 -5.68 13.27 7.18
N TYR A 109 -4.43 12.87 6.93
CA TYR A 109 -3.81 11.74 7.62
C TYR A 109 -3.03 12.25 8.83
N PRO A 110 -3.07 11.55 9.99
CA PRO A 110 -2.36 11.98 11.20
C PRO A 110 -0.84 12.09 11.01
N GLN A 111 -0.29 11.32 10.07
CA GLN A 111 1.13 11.32 9.74
C GLN A 111 1.31 11.46 8.23
N GLN A 112 2.35 12.19 7.83
CA GLN A 112 2.82 12.26 6.45
C GLN A 112 4.10 11.43 6.34
N SER A 113 3.98 10.20 5.89
CA SER A 113 5.06 9.21 5.78
C SER A 113 4.56 7.99 5.01
N TRP A 114 5.33 6.90 5.04
CA TRP A 114 4.82 5.57 4.71
C TRP A 114 3.57 5.26 5.53
N GLU A 115 2.51 4.78 4.88
CA GLU A 115 1.24 4.48 5.55
C GLU A 115 0.83 3.02 5.46
N HIS A 116 1.02 2.40 4.30
CA HIS A 116 0.68 0.99 4.12
C HIS A 116 1.59 0.30 3.10
N VAL A 117 1.56 -1.03 3.17
CA VAL A 117 2.07 -1.93 2.12
C VAL A 117 0.94 -2.82 1.64
N GLU A 118 1.07 -3.30 0.42
CA GLU A 118 0.16 -4.29 -0.12
C GLU A 118 0.92 -5.55 -0.54
N PHE A 119 0.33 -6.70 -0.23
CA PHE A 119 0.88 -8.01 -0.58
C PHE A 119 -0.02 -8.72 -1.59
N VAL A 120 0.60 -9.40 -2.55
CA VAL A 120 -0.11 -10.24 -3.50
C VAL A 120 -0.37 -11.61 -2.90
N ILE A 121 -1.65 -11.99 -2.84
CA ILE A 121 -2.10 -13.36 -2.53
C ILE A 121 -2.88 -13.86 -3.75
N PRO A 122 -2.26 -14.66 -4.65
CA PRO A 122 -2.90 -15.04 -5.92
C PRO A 122 -4.27 -15.70 -5.70
N SER A 123 -5.33 -15.15 -6.28
CA SER A 123 -6.70 -15.64 -6.11
C SER A 123 -7.53 -15.40 -7.36
N GLN A 124 -8.61 -16.17 -7.51
CA GLN A 124 -9.62 -15.99 -8.56
C GLN A 124 -10.90 -15.34 -8.01
N ALA A 125 -10.92 -14.98 -6.73
CA ALA A 125 -12.03 -14.29 -6.09
C ALA A 125 -12.36 -12.99 -6.84
N GLN A 126 -13.66 -12.77 -7.06
CA GLN A 126 -14.15 -11.58 -7.77
C GLN A 126 -14.65 -10.50 -6.81
N THR A 127 -14.97 -10.88 -5.57
CA THR A 127 -15.45 -9.98 -4.52
C THR A 127 -14.51 -9.98 -3.32
N ALA A 128 -14.55 -8.90 -2.53
CA ALA A 128 -13.75 -8.81 -1.31
C ALA A 128 -14.18 -9.83 -0.25
N ASP A 129 -15.46 -10.20 -0.21
CA ASP A 129 -15.99 -11.24 0.67
C ASP A 129 -15.49 -12.64 0.29
N ASP A 130 -15.52 -12.99 -1.00
CA ASP A 130 -14.96 -14.25 -1.49
C ASP A 130 -13.46 -14.33 -1.22
N PHE A 131 -12.75 -13.22 -1.45
CA PHE A 131 -11.32 -13.15 -1.21
C PHE A 131 -10.98 -13.30 0.28
N LEU A 132 -11.74 -12.66 1.17
CA LEU A 132 -11.63 -12.88 2.61
C LEU A 132 -11.88 -14.35 2.97
N HIS A 133 -12.91 -14.97 2.38
CA HIS A 133 -13.21 -16.38 2.64
C HIS A 133 -12.03 -17.29 2.25
N GLU A 134 -11.42 -17.07 1.09
CA GLU A 134 -10.21 -17.78 0.68
C GLU A 134 -9.03 -17.53 1.63
N LEU A 135 -8.82 -16.30 2.09
CA LEU A 135 -7.76 -15.97 3.05
C LEU A 135 -7.96 -16.73 4.38
N LEU A 136 -9.19 -16.81 4.88
CA LEU A 136 -9.51 -17.59 6.08
C LEU A 136 -9.24 -19.09 5.90
N GLN A 137 -9.44 -19.64 4.70
CA GLN A 137 -9.09 -21.03 4.42
C GLN A 137 -7.57 -21.26 4.31
N ARG A 138 -6.85 -20.33 3.67
CA ARG A 138 -5.40 -20.43 3.42
C ARG A 138 -4.56 -20.22 4.68
N PHE A 139 -5.04 -19.39 5.60
CA PHE A 139 -4.35 -19.07 6.85
C PHE A 139 -5.18 -19.52 8.06
N PRO A 140 -5.11 -20.79 8.49
CA PRO A 140 -5.93 -21.31 9.59
C PRO A 140 -5.74 -20.57 10.93
N ALA A 141 -4.50 -20.15 11.24
CA ALA A 141 -4.22 -19.39 12.45
C ALA A 141 -4.86 -17.98 12.40
N PHE A 142 -4.78 -17.31 11.26
CA PHE A 142 -5.53 -16.08 11.01
C PHE A 142 -7.05 -16.30 11.15
N ALA A 143 -7.60 -17.40 10.64
CA ALA A 143 -9.03 -17.67 10.79
C ALA A 143 -9.48 -17.80 12.25
N GLN A 144 -8.64 -18.40 13.11
CA GLN A 144 -8.89 -18.45 14.55
C GLN A 144 -8.77 -17.07 15.21
N GLN A 145 -7.88 -16.22 14.70
CA GLN A 145 -7.65 -14.87 15.20
C GLN A 145 -8.73 -13.87 14.74
N TRP A 146 -9.28 -14.05 13.54
CA TRP A 146 -10.18 -13.11 12.87
C TRP A 146 -11.29 -12.53 13.76
N PRO A 147 -12.03 -13.33 14.56
CA PRO A 147 -13.10 -12.80 15.42
C PRO A 147 -12.61 -11.84 16.51
N LYS A 148 -11.32 -11.91 16.88
CA LYS A 148 -10.71 -11.14 17.99
C LYS A 148 -10.03 -9.85 17.51
N LEU A 149 -9.84 -9.68 16.20
CA LEU A 149 -9.05 -8.58 15.64
C LEU A 149 -9.57 -7.20 16.06
N ALA A 150 -10.89 -7.01 16.09
CA ALA A 150 -11.50 -5.75 16.51
C ALA A 150 -11.21 -5.42 17.98
N GLU A 151 -11.25 -6.42 18.87
CA GLU A 151 -10.92 -6.28 20.29
C GLU A 151 -9.44 -5.96 20.51
N LEU A 152 -8.58 -6.46 19.62
CA LEU A 152 -7.15 -6.16 19.56
C LEU A 152 -6.83 -4.81 18.89
N GLY A 153 -7.87 -4.04 18.52
CA GLY A 153 -7.76 -2.71 17.93
C GLY A 153 -7.44 -2.69 16.44
N VAL A 154 -7.50 -3.83 15.75
CA VAL A 154 -7.31 -3.92 14.29
C VAL A 154 -8.62 -3.55 13.60
N LYS A 155 -8.57 -2.56 12.72
CA LYS A 155 -9.69 -2.17 11.87
C LYS A 155 -9.58 -2.88 10.53
N THR A 156 -10.61 -3.64 10.16
CA THR A 156 -10.68 -4.33 8.87
C THR A 156 -11.55 -3.55 7.89
N LYS A 157 -11.19 -3.56 6.61
CA LYS A 157 -12.01 -3.01 5.54
C LYS A 157 -11.91 -3.89 4.31
N LEU A 158 -13.07 -4.24 3.76
CA LEU A 158 -13.21 -4.92 2.48
C LEU A 158 -13.53 -3.87 1.41
N SER A 159 -12.86 -3.96 0.27
CA SER A 159 -13.14 -3.09 -0.87
C SER A 159 -12.73 -3.77 -2.17
N SER A 160 -13.39 -3.42 -3.26
CA SER A 160 -12.91 -3.69 -4.61
C SER A 160 -12.79 -2.34 -5.30
N PRO A 161 -11.61 -1.68 -5.26
CA PRO A 161 -11.38 -0.45 -6.00
C PRO A 161 -11.75 -0.65 -7.47
N LYS A 162 -12.26 0.41 -8.11
CA LYS A 162 -12.51 0.44 -9.55
C LYS A 162 -11.95 1.74 -10.11
N GLY A 163 -10.82 1.66 -10.81
CA GLY A 163 -10.36 2.72 -11.71
C GLY A 163 -11.31 2.86 -12.90
N GLU A 164 -11.37 4.05 -13.52
CA GLU A 164 -12.27 4.29 -14.67
C GLU A 164 -12.01 3.35 -15.86
N GLY A 165 -10.79 2.80 -15.98
CA GLY A 165 -10.39 1.85 -17.02
C GLY A 165 -10.09 0.42 -16.53
N GLU A 166 -10.35 0.12 -15.25
CA GLU A 166 -9.92 -1.13 -14.62
C GLU A 166 -10.71 -2.33 -15.18
N ARG A 167 -9.99 -3.28 -15.79
CA ARG A 167 -10.58 -4.47 -16.44
C ARG A 167 -10.51 -5.73 -15.57
N LEU A 168 -9.68 -5.72 -14.53
CA LEU A 168 -9.49 -6.84 -13.60
C LEU A 168 -10.08 -6.48 -12.24
N ASN A 169 -10.89 -7.36 -11.67
CA ASN A 169 -11.33 -7.18 -10.29
C ASN A 169 -10.14 -7.36 -9.36
N ASN A 170 -9.86 -6.36 -8.52
CA ASN A 170 -8.80 -6.42 -7.52
C ASN A 170 -9.38 -6.34 -6.10
N PRO A 171 -10.14 -7.36 -5.65
CA PRO A 171 -10.68 -7.39 -4.29
C PRO A 171 -9.56 -7.26 -3.26
N THR A 172 -9.78 -6.39 -2.29
CA THR A 172 -8.80 -6.01 -1.29
C THR A 172 -9.34 -6.21 0.12
N VAL A 173 -8.55 -6.84 0.98
CA VAL A 173 -8.78 -6.87 2.43
C VAL A 173 -7.69 -6.06 3.10
N ALA A 174 -8.07 -5.00 3.82
CA ALA A 174 -7.15 -4.10 4.51
C ALA A 174 -7.25 -4.27 6.02
N PHE A 175 -6.10 -4.28 6.69
CA PHE A 175 -5.93 -4.39 8.12
C PHE A 175 -5.16 -3.17 8.61
N LYS A 176 -5.79 -2.32 9.43
CA LYS A 176 -5.17 -1.10 9.97
C LYS A 176 -5.00 -1.21 11.48
N TRP A 177 -3.79 -0.96 11.96
CA TRP A 177 -3.45 -1.04 13.37
C TRP A 177 -2.31 -0.07 13.72
N GLN A 178 -2.46 0.66 14.83
CA GLN A 178 -1.43 1.57 15.37
C GLN A 178 -0.72 2.48 14.34
N GLY A 179 -1.47 2.98 13.36
CA GLY A 179 -0.96 3.93 12.36
C GLY A 179 -0.38 3.30 11.09
N VAL A 180 -0.23 1.98 11.01
CA VAL A 180 0.17 1.26 9.79
C VAL A 180 -0.97 0.40 9.25
N CYS A 181 -0.84 -0.05 8.00
CA CYS A 181 -1.83 -0.89 7.35
C CYS A 181 -1.17 -1.92 6.41
N ILE A 182 -1.68 -3.15 6.46
CA ILE A 182 -1.40 -4.19 5.47
C ILE A 182 -2.65 -4.34 4.62
N LYS A 183 -2.51 -4.36 3.29
CA LYS A 183 -3.57 -4.82 2.40
C LYS A 183 -3.15 -6.07 1.66
N LEU A 184 -4.12 -6.92 1.37
CA LEU A 184 -3.95 -8.11 0.56
C LEU A 184 -4.82 -7.97 -0.69
N HIS A 185 -4.31 -8.40 -1.84
CA HIS A 185 -5.01 -8.34 -3.11
C HIS A 185 -4.46 -9.40 -4.09
N PRO A 186 -5.22 -9.83 -5.13
CA PRO A 186 -4.83 -10.94 -5.98
C PRO A 186 -3.81 -10.63 -7.09
N HIS A 187 -3.67 -9.37 -7.47
CA HIS A 187 -2.89 -8.98 -8.65
C HIS A 187 -1.85 -7.92 -8.31
N THR A 188 -0.65 -8.05 -8.90
CA THR A 188 0.36 -6.99 -8.78
C THR A 188 -0.16 -5.68 -9.39
N LEU A 189 0.29 -4.55 -8.84
CA LEU A 189 -0.07 -3.24 -9.37
C LEU A 189 0.40 -3.05 -10.82
N LYS A 190 1.55 -3.63 -11.18
CA LYS A 190 2.03 -3.66 -12.58
C LYS A 190 1.06 -4.42 -13.50
N THR A 191 0.48 -5.54 -13.05
CA THR A 191 -0.54 -6.28 -13.81
C THR A 191 -1.81 -5.46 -13.98
N ILE A 192 -2.26 -4.77 -12.92
CA ILE A 192 -3.44 -3.89 -12.99
C ILE A 192 -3.20 -2.77 -14.01
N VAL A 193 -2.09 -2.03 -13.89
CA VAL A 193 -1.74 -0.94 -14.81
C VAL A 193 -1.60 -1.42 -16.26
N ALA A 194 -1.02 -2.60 -16.49
CA ALA A 194 -0.93 -3.17 -17.83
C ALA A 194 -2.30 -3.53 -18.43
N SER A 195 -3.29 -3.88 -17.60
CA SER A 195 -4.65 -4.23 -18.05
C SER A 195 -5.49 -3.03 -18.48
N GLU A 196 -5.12 -1.83 -18.04
CA GLU A 196 -5.80 -0.55 -18.34
C GLU A 196 -5.36 0.03 -19.70
N ARG A 197 -4.27 -0.47 -20.28
CA ARG A 197 -3.77 -0.10 -21.61
C ARG A 197 -4.50 -0.88 -22.73
#